data_AF-J9F561-F1
#
_entry.id   AF-J9F561-F1
#
_cell.length_a   1.000
_cell.length_b   1.000
_cell.length_c   1.000
_cell.angle_alpha   90.00
_cell.angle_beta   90.00
_cell.angle_gamma   90.00
#
_symmetry.space_group_name_H-M   'P 1'
#
loop_
_entity.id
_entity.type
_entity.pdbx_description
1 polymer ?
#
loop_
_entity_poly.entity_id
_entity_poly.type
_entity_poly.pdbx_seq_one_letter_code
_entity_poly.pdbx_strand_id
1 'polypeptide(L)'
;MLTTCPITDLHQLWNWDENIPHCLIGNSLENYTRHRNCPETLLCHDMKGGYLDEERLDGCEVTDSTAPFMFFHWWYIDIFVYFSHHFVTIPPLGWINQAHMHGVIVLGRSSTRSLFLVKAIDQSNSNESSIELNRENVPILPRIDHIARTVITEWHSGADICKEFLKNEDGVTKTVQKLVNIAVKYNFEGWLINIENKIEAESIMYLDLFLRMLTNEMRQTVGERSRVIWYDSVTIDGELKWQNELNDKNQRWFDITDGIFLNYIWNVKQLSTSAIRAKHRHRNIFVGIDCFGRGCHGDGGWNCHQAFMYPRQNNLSIALFAPGWIVETMPSREIIINSLRFWDRLVTFVRPHPLTTLPIDTDFSFGYQYRDTCKASFTFIYIKLP
;
A
#
# COMPACT_ATOMS: atom_id res chain seq x y z
N MET A 1 10.96 1.17 -23.93
CA MET A 1 10.44 -0.05 -23.28
C MET A 1 8.94 0.13 -23.08
N LEU A 2 8.15 -0.91 -23.32
CA LEU A 2 6.70 -0.89 -23.08
C LEU A 2 6.45 -1.24 -21.61
N THR A 3 6.74 -0.32 -20.70
CA THR A 3 6.50 -0.51 -19.27
C THR A 3 5.95 0.76 -18.65
N THR A 4 5.16 0.62 -17.60
CA THR A 4 4.69 1.73 -16.79
C THR A 4 5.88 2.29 -16.00
N CYS A 5 6.10 3.59 -16.07
CA CYS A 5 7.13 4.28 -15.30
C CYS A 5 6.50 5.13 -14.19
N PRO A 6 7.17 5.29 -13.05
CA PRO A 6 6.77 6.26 -12.05
C PRO A 6 6.96 7.70 -12.56
N ILE A 7 6.26 8.64 -11.93
CA ILE A 7 6.53 10.08 -12.08
C ILE A 7 7.39 10.50 -10.89
N THR A 8 8.51 11.15 -11.19
CA THR A 8 9.57 11.41 -10.19
C THR A 8 9.57 12.83 -9.64
N ASP A 9 8.97 13.79 -10.36
CA ASP A 9 8.90 15.19 -9.96
C ASP A 9 7.61 15.88 -10.43
N LEU A 10 7.38 17.10 -9.93
CA LEU A 10 6.16 17.87 -10.21
C LEU A 10 6.08 18.36 -11.65
N HIS A 11 7.22 18.65 -12.29
CA HIS A 11 7.26 19.06 -13.69
C HIS A 11 6.81 17.92 -14.61
N GLN A 12 7.29 16.69 -14.36
CA GLN A 12 6.84 15.50 -15.07
C GLN A 12 5.34 15.26 -14.86
N LEU A 13 4.82 15.44 -13.64
CA LEU A 13 3.38 15.30 -13.37
C LEU A 13 2.55 16.32 -14.15
N TRP A 14 2.92 17.59 -14.06
CA TRP A 14 2.19 18.68 -14.69
C TRP A 14 2.26 18.68 -16.21
N ASN A 15 3.30 18.09 -16.78
CA ASN A 15 3.45 17.87 -18.23
C ASN A 15 3.10 16.46 -18.68
N TRP A 16 2.56 15.61 -17.79
CA TRP A 16 2.19 14.23 -18.14
C TRP A 16 1.16 14.23 -19.28
N ASP A 17 1.45 13.46 -20.32
CA ASP A 17 0.63 13.32 -21.53
C ASP A 17 -0.32 12.13 -21.41
N GLU A 18 -1.55 12.32 -21.84
CA GLU A 18 -2.59 11.29 -21.88
C GLU A 18 -2.43 10.28 -23.02
N ASN A 19 -1.54 10.55 -23.99
CA ASN A 19 -1.23 9.66 -25.11
C ASN A 19 -0.33 8.49 -24.68
N ILE A 20 -0.84 7.63 -23.79
CA ILE A 20 -0.14 6.41 -23.37
C ILE A 20 -0.36 5.27 -24.38
N PRO A 21 0.64 4.37 -24.57
CA PRO A 21 0.46 3.16 -25.36
C PRO A 21 -0.76 2.35 -24.89
N HIS A 22 -1.63 1.94 -25.82
CA HIS A 22 -2.84 1.18 -25.51
C HIS A 22 -2.56 -0.13 -24.78
N CYS A 23 -1.37 -0.72 -24.98
CA CYS A 23 -0.94 -1.93 -24.28
C CYS A 23 -0.61 -1.71 -22.79
N LEU A 24 -0.72 -0.49 -22.26
CA LEU A 24 -0.53 -0.16 -20.84
C LEU A 24 -1.85 0.17 -20.12
N ILE A 25 -2.98 0.14 -20.83
CA ILE A 25 -4.30 0.44 -20.26
C ILE A 25 -4.86 -0.83 -19.60
N GLY A 26 -5.25 -0.72 -18.33
CA GLY A 26 -5.86 -1.80 -17.55
C GLY A 26 -7.19 -2.29 -18.11
N ASN A 27 -7.46 -3.59 -17.96
CA ASN A 27 -8.77 -4.19 -18.23
C ASN A 27 -9.83 -3.63 -17.27
N SER A 28 -11.12 -3.78 -17.60
CA SER A 28 -12.19 -3.35 -16.71
C SER A 28 -12.21 -4.16 -15.41
N LEU A 29 -12.62 -3.52 -14.32
CA LEU A 29 -12.85 -4.17 -13.03
C LEU A 29 -14.09 -5.07 -13.12
N GLU A 30 -13.92 -6.37 -12.94
CA GLU A 30 -14.97 -7.37 -13.04
C GLU A 30 -15.36 -7.87 -11.64
N ASN A 31 -16.60 -8.33 -11.45
CA ASN A 31 -17.07 -8.97 -10.21
C ASN A 31 -16.93 -8.14 -8.91
N TYR A 32 -16.64 -6.84 -9.00
CA TYR A 32 -16.51 -5.97 -7.83
C TYR A 32 -17.83 -5.79 -7.09
N THR A 33 -17.82 -6.08 -5.79
CA THR A 33 -18.93 -5.80 -4.88
C THR A 33 -18.44 -5.12 -3.61
N ARG A 34 -18.88 -3.88 -3.37
CA ARG A 34 -18.53 -3.16 -2.14
C ARG A 34 -19.37 -3.63 -0.96
N HIS A 35 -18.78 -4.41 -0.05
CA HIS A 35 -19.45 -4.87 1.18
C HIS A 35 -19.34 -3.86 2.33
N ARG A 36 -20.13 -2.78 2.31
CA ARG A 36 -20.12 -1.71 3.36
C ARG A 36 -20.41 -2.21 4.78
N ASN A 37 -21.02 -3.39 4.89
CA ASN A 37 -21.39 -4.01 6.17
C ASN A 37 -20.27 -4.85 6.79
N CYS A 38 -19.10 -4.94 6.15
CA CYS A 38 -17.96 -5.71 6.64
C CYS A 38 -16.67 -4.88 6.58
N PRO A 39 -15.73 -5.10 7.51
CA PRO A 39 -14.43 -4.47 7.43
C PRO A 39 -13.64 -5.04 6.24
N GLU A 40 -12.92 -4.17 5.54
CA GLU A 40 -12.13 -4.47 4.34
C GLU A 40 -10.69 -4.90 4.73
N THR A 41 -10.01 -5.61 3.84
CA THR A 41 -8.58 -5.90 3.90
C THR A 41 -7.87 -5.18 2.74
N LEU A 42 -7.00 -4.23 3.07
CA LEU A 42 -6.11 -3.59 2.12
C LEU A 42 -4.74 -4.28 2.15
N LEU A 43 -4.20 -4.63 0.99
CA LEU A 43 -2.83 -5.12 0.84
C LEU A 43 -1.97 -4.05 0.17
N CYS A 44 -0.92 -3.63 0.85
CA CYS A 44 0.07 -2.70 0.33
C CYS A 44 1.38 -3.47 0.12
N HIS A 45 1.71 -3.81 -1.13
CA HIS A 45 2.62 -4.94 -1.39
C HIS A 45 4.06 -4.71 -0.91
N ASP A 46 4.54 -3.45 -0.91
CA ASP A 46 5.92 -2.99 -0.74
C ASP A 46 6.99 -4.09 -0.95
N MET A 47 7.55 -4.13 -2.17
CA MET A 47 8.47 -5.18 -2.60
C MET A 47 9.68 -4.55 -3.28
N LYS A 48 10.85 -4.60 -2.62
CA LYS A 48 12.16 -4.16 -3.15
C LYS A 48 12.15 -2.79 -3.87
N GLY A 49 11.30 -1.86 -3.45
CA GLY A 49 11.18 -0.51 -4.02
C GLY A 49 10.22 -0.36 -5.20
N GLY A 50 9.64 -1.45 -5.69
CA GLY A 50 8.74 -1.47 -6.84
C GLY A 50 9.46 -1.34 -8.18
N TYR A 51 8.67 -1.35 -9.25
CA TYR A 51 9.02 -1.33 -10.66
C TYR A 51 10.12 -2.33 -11.02
N LEU A 52 9.91 -3.57 -10.60
CA LEU A 52 10.88 -4.66 -10.80
C LEU A 52 10.85 -5.16 -12.24
N ASP A 53 11.96 -5.76 -12.70
CA ASP A 53 12.09 -6.23 -14.09
C ASP A 53 11.01 -7.26 -14.45
N GLU A 54 10.63 -8.11 -13.50
CA GLU A 54 9.53 -9.06 -13.68
C GLU A 54 8.18 -8.39 -13.89
N GLU A 55 7.98 -7.11 -13.58
CA GLU A 55 6.68 -6.44 -13.71
C GLU A 55 6.48 -5.82 -15.10
N ARG A 56 7.51 -5.89 -15.96
CA ARG A 56 7.46 -5.40 -17.33
C ARG A 56 6.57 -6.27 -18.21
N LEU A 57 5.95 -5.64 -19.21
CA LEU A 57 5.07 -6.35 -20.16
C LEU A 57 5.76 -7.42 -20.98
N ASP A 58 7.04 -7.20 -21.33
CA ASP A 58 7.85 -8.17 -22.05
C ASP A 58 8.44 -9.26 -21.14
N GLY A 59 8.21 -9.16 -19.82
CA GLY A 59 8.72 -10.06 -18.80
C GLY A 59 10.24 -9.95 -18.60
N CYS A 60 10.75 -10.81 -17.73
CA CYS A 60 12.18 -10.95 -17.49
C CYS A 60 12.56 -12.42 -17.25
N GLU A 61 13.86 -12.71 -17.31
CA GLU A 61 14.38 -14.00 -16.90
C GLU A 61 14.39 -14.11 -15.37
N VAL A 62 13.57 -15.01 -14.83
CA VAL A 62 13.54 -15.32 -13.40
C VAL A 62 14.64 -16.32 -13.06
N THR A 63 15.53 -15.89 -12.18
CA THR A 63 16.66 -16.60 -11.57
C THR A 63 16.43 -16.73 -10.06
N ASP A 64 17.24 -17.54 -9.36
CA ASP A 64 17.13 -17.70 -7.91
C ASP A 64 17.33 -16.39 -7.12
N SER A 65 18.01 -15.39 -7.70
CA SER A 65 18.20 -14.06 -7.13
C SER A 65 17.09 -13.05 -7.50
N THR A 66 16.29 -13.36 -8.51
CA THR A 66 15.16 -12.55 -9.01
C THR A 66 13.81 -13.23 -8.79
N ALA A 67 13.68 -13.95 -7.67
CA ALA A 67 12.45 -14.62 -7.34
C ALA A 67 11.32 -13.58 -7.15
N PRO A 68 10.24 -13.65 -7.96
CA PRO A 68 9.26 -12.58 -8.04
C PRO A 68 8.26 -12.67 -6.88
N PHE A 69 7.69 -11.53 -6.52
CA PHE A 69 6.57 -11.50 -5.60
C PHE A 69 5.29 -11.96 -6.30
N MET A 70 4.80 -13.13 -5.89
CA MET A 70 3.56 -13.71 -6.39
C MET A 70 2.47 -13.61 -5.33
N PHE A 71 1.30 -13.11 -5.74
CA PHE A 71 0.15 -12.99 -4.87
C PHE A 71 -1.03 -13.80 -5.44
N PHE A 72 -1.49 -14.78 -4.65
CA PHE A 72 -2.53 -15.73 -5.05
C PHE A 72 -3.87 -15.46 -4.37
N HIS A 73 -3.87 -14.79 -3.23
CA HIS A 73 -5.02 -14.72 -2.32
C HIS A 73 -5.90 -13.51 -2.57
N TRP A 74 -6.12 -13.19 -3.85
CA TRP A 74 -6.91 -12.03 -4.27
C TRP A 74 -8.29 -12.03 -3.64
N TRP A 75 -8.93 -13.20 -3.53
CA TRP A 75 -10.24 -13.39 -2.88
C TRP A 75 -10.29 -13.06 -1.38
N TYR A 76 -9.16 -12.73 -0.73
CA TYR A 76 -9.11 -12.31 0.68
C TYR A 76 -8.87 -10.81 0.88
N ILE A 77 -8.62 -10.04 -0.19
CA ILE A 77 -8.31 -8.60 -0.11
C ILE A 77 -9.30 -7.76 -0.90
N ASP A 78 -9.74 -6.63 -0.37
CA ASP A 78 -10.70 -5.75 -1.04
C ASP A 78 -10.00 -4.65 -1.84
N ILE A 79 -8.80 -4.26 -1.41
CA ILE A 79 -8.03 -3.15 -1.98
C ILE A 79 -6.57 -3.59 -2.14
N PHE A 80 -6.01 -3.40 -3.34
CA PHE A 80 -4.60 -3.57 -3.62
C PHE A 80 -3.93 -2.21 -3.81
N VAL A 81 -2.82 -1.98 -3.13
CA VAL A 81 -1.99 -0.78 -3.29
C VAL A 81 -0.65 -1.20 -3.86
N TYR A 82 -0.34 -0.71 -5.05
CA TYR A 82 0.98 -0.84 -5.61
C TYR A 82 1.91 0.21 -5.00
N PHE A 83 2.92 -0.25 -4.27
CA PHE A 83 3.75 0.60 -3.44
C PHE A 83 5.17 0.69 -3.99
N SER A 84 5.59 1.93 -4.25
CA SER A 84 6.97 2.26 -4.61
C SER A 84 7.45 3.45 -3.78
N HIS A 85 8.72 3.82 -3.96
CA HIS A 85 9.34 4.96 -3.30
C HIS A 85 9.37 6.24 -4.15
N HIS A 86 8.63 6.29 -5.27
CA HIS A 86 8.58 7.45 -6.16
C HIS A 86 7.45 8.45 -5.81
N PHE A 87 7.54 9.66 -6.36
CA PHE A 87 6.59 10.76 -6.10
C PHE A 87 5.14 10.37 -6.47
N VAL A 88 4.90 9.95 -7.71
CA VAL A 88 3.63 9.33 -8.10
C VAL A 88 3.91 7.94 -8.66
N THR A 89 3.26 6.96 -8.05
CA THR A 89 3.34 5.56 -8.39
C THR A 89 2.10 5.17 -9.20
N ILE A 90 2.32 4.87 -10.48
CA ILE A 90 1.32 4.27 -11.37
C ILE A 90 1.47 2.74 -11.31
N PRO A 91 0.44 1.98 -10.89
CA PRO A 91 0.52 0.53 -10.83
C PRO A 91 0.85 -0.10 -12.20
N PRO A 92 1.75 -1.10 -12.29
CA PRO A 92 1.99 -1.85 -13.52
C PRO A 92 0.74 -2.60 -13.98
N LEU A 93 0.59 -2.73 -15.30
CA LEU A 93 -0.60 -3.36 -15.92
C LEU A 93 -0.87 -4.77 -15.37
N GLY A 94 0.17 -5.58 -15.19
CA GLY A 94 0.04 -6.95 -14.69
C GLY A 94 -0.64 -7.02 -13.32
N TRP A 95 -0.40 -6.03 -12.46
CA TRP A 95 -1.07 -5.91 -11.15
C TRP A 95 -2.50 -5.41 -11.28
N ILE A 96 -2.74 -4.41 -12.14
CA ILE A 96 -4.09 -3.87 -12.40
C ILE A 96 -5.01 -4.99 -12.88
N ASN A 97 -4.59 -5.71 -13.92
CA ASN A 97 -5.40 -6.77 -14.52
C ASN A 97 -5.67 -7.91 -13.54
N GLN A 98 -4.67 -8.33 -12.75
CA GLN A 98 -4.87 -9.39 -11.76
C GLN A 98 -5.88 -8.99 -10.70
N ALA A 99 -5.76 -7.79 -10.12
CA ALA A 99 -6.71 -7.31 -9.14
C ALA A 99 -8.12 -7.20 -9.74
N HIS A 100 -8.24 -6.64 -10.95
CA HIS A 100 -9.51 -6.39 -11.60
C HIS A 100 -10.28 -7.66 -11.96
N MET A 101 -9.60 -8.72 -12.39
CA MET A 101 -10.23 -10.03 -12.63
C MET A 101 -10.83 -10.64 -11.35
N HIS A 102 -10.27 -10.31 -10.19
CA HIS A 102 -10.72 -10.80 -8.89
C HIS A 102 -11.64 -9.81 -8.16
N GLY A 103 -12.12 -8.76 -8.82
CA GLY A 103 -13.00 -7.76 -8.20
C GLY A 103 -12.31 -6.94 -7.10
N VAL A 104 -11.00 -6.79 -7.16
CA VAL A 104 -10.19 -6.00 -6.23
C VAL A 104 -9.88 -4.66 -6.86
N ILE A 105 -10.18 -3.57 -6.14
CA ILE A 105 -9.83 -2.22 -6.62
C ILE A 105 -8.34 -1.96 -6.43
N VAL A 106 -7.77 -1.16 -7.32
CA VAL A 106 -6.34 -0.85 -7.33
C VAL A 106 -6.11 0.61 -7.06
N LEU A 107 -5.22 0.90 -6.11
CA LEU A 107 -4.77 2.25 -5.84
C LEU A 107 -3.32 2.42 -6.27
N GLY A 108 -3.08 3.51 -7.00
CA GLY A 108 -1.74 4.09 -7.06
C GLY A 108 -1.36 4.70 -5.72
N ARG A 109 -0.13 5.19 -5.64
CA ARG A 109 0.36 5.95 -4.49
C ARG A 109 0.80 7.32 -4.96
N SER A 110 0.30 8.36 -4.30
CA SER A 110 0.89 9.70 -4.40
C SER A 110 1.58 10.01 -3.08
N SER A 111 2.88 10.24 -3.14
CA SER A 111 3.69 10.47 -1.96
C SER A 111 4.70 11.54 -2.24
N THR A 112 4.65 12.62 -1.49
CA THR A 112 5.69 13.65 -1.47
C THR A 112 6.80 13.14 -0.55
N ARG A 113 7.57 12.15 -1.01
CA ARG A 113 8.57 11.53 -0.15
C ARG A 113 9.80 12.44 -0.02
N SER A 114 9.86 13.15 1.09
CA SER A 114 10.97 12.99 2.06
C SER A 114 10.38 12.22 3.24
N LEU A 115 11.09 11.29 3.90
CA LEU A 115 10.48 10.36 4.87
C LEU A 115 11.26 10.31 6.20
N PHE A 116 10.57 10.50 7.34
CA PHE A 116 10.98 10.04 8.69
C PHE A 116 9.86 10.19 9.74
N LEU A 117 9.62 9.20 10.60
CA LEU A 117 10.07 9.10 12.03
C LEU A 117 10.23 7.60 12.39
N VAL A 118 11.08 7.09 13.28
CA VAL A 118 11.86 7.46 14.50
C VAL A 118 11.37 6.65 15.72
N LYS A 119 12.37 6.05 16.37
CA LYS A 119 12.43 5.48 17.72
C LYS A 119 11.30 5.92 18.66
N ALA A 120 10.49 4.97 19.08
CA ALA A 120 9.96 4.96 20.45
C ALA A 120 11.05 4.37 21.36
N ILE A 121 11.92 5.22 21.90
CA ILE A 121 12.60 4.89 23.17
C ILE A 121 12.14 5.96 24.15
N ASP A 122 11.34 5.49 25.09
CA ASP A 122 10.83 6.18 26.26
C ASP A 122 11.98 6.90 26.99
N GLN A 123 11.94 8.23 27.04
CA GLN A 123 12.71 9.01 28.01
C GLN A 123 11.96 9.02 29.33
N SER A 124 11.91 7.87 29.99
CA SER A 124 11.60 7.77 31.41
C SER A 124 12.31 6.56 32.00
N ASN A 125 13.62 6.72 32.25
CA ASN A 125 14.33 6.22 33.44
C ASN A 125 15.83 6.41 33.26
N SER A 126 16.33 7.46 33.90
CA SER A 126 17.66 7.46 34.47
C SER A 126 17.80 6.29 35.44
N ASN A 127 18.64 5.31 35.10
CA ASN A 127 19.62 4.71 36.01
C ASN A 127 20.40 3.59 35.31
N GLU A 128 21.71 3.79 35.21
CA GLU A 128 22.68 2.75 34.92
C GLU A 128 22.60 1.63 35.98
N SER A 129 22.60 0.38 35.54
CA SER A 129 23.37 -0.68 36.20
C SER A 129 23.61 -1.83 35.22
N SER A 130 24.88 -2.11 35.03
CA SER A 130 25.46 -3.19 34.25
C SER A 130 25.20 -4.55 34.90
N ILE A 131 24.66 -5.50 34.14
CA ILE A 131 24.67 -6.92 34.49
C ILE A 131 25.16 -7.69 33.26
N GLU A 132 26.41 -8.16 33.34
CA GLU A 132 26.97 -9.19 32.46
C GLU A 132 26.27 -10.53 32.74
N LEU A 133 25.78 -11.19 31.69
CA LEU A 133 25.34 -12.58 31.76
C LEU A 133 25.94 -13.37 30.59
N ASN A 134 26.61 -14.46 30.99
CA ASN A 134 27.46 -15.36 30.22
C ASN A 134 26.80 -15.90 28.94
N ARG A 135 27.56 -15.87 27.85
CA ARG A 135 27.25 -16.51 26.56
C ARG A 135 27.93 -17.88 26.49
N GLU A 136 27.16 -18.97 26.55
CA GLU A 136 27.57 -20.24 25.95
C GLU A 136 26.38 -20.94 25.26
N ASN A 137 26.59 -21.28 23.98
CA ASN A 137 25.85 -22.25 23.16
C ASN A 137 24.43 -21.90 22.64
N VAL A 138 24.33 -20.85 21.83
CA VAL A 138 23.30 -20.73 20.78
C VAL A 138 24.02 -20.69 19.43
N PRO A 139 23.59 -21.43 18.38
CA PRO A 139 24.17 -21.31 17.06
C PRO A 139 24.10 -19.84 16.63
N ILE A 140 25.26 -19.23 16.43
CA ILE A 140 25.39 -17.90 15.85
C ILE A 140 24.94 -18.03 14.39
N LEU A 141 23.64 -17.91 14.16
CA LEU A 141 23.13 -17.49 12.86
C LEU A 141 23.89 -16.20 12.52
N PRO A 142 24.40 -16.05 11.29
CA PRO A 142 25.11 -14.84 10.92
C PRO A 142 24.23 -13.65 11.28
N ARG A 143 24.74 -12.79 12.17
CA ARG A 143 24.15 -11.48 12.42
C ARG A 143 23.98 -10.84 11.06
N ILE A 144 22.74 -10.80 10.58
CA ILE A 144 22.37 -9.99 9.43
C ILE A 144 22.33 -8.56 9.97
N ASP A 145 23.50 -7.97 10.22
CA ASP A 145 23.70 -6.54 10.52
C ASP A 145 23.51 -5.68 9.25
N HIS A 146 22.81 -6.21 8.23
CA HIS A 146 22.49 -5.55 6.96
C HIS A 146 21.10 -5.94 6.41
N ILE A 147 20.03 -5.74 7.19
CA ILE A 147 18.71 -5.49 6.59
C ILE A 147 18.50 -3.97 6.56
N ALA A 148 19.26 -3.34 5.68
CA ALA A 148 18.95 -2.01 5.17
C ALA A 148 17.85 -2.18 4.11
N ARG A 149 16.58 -1.89 4.49
CA ARG A 149 15.39 -1.62 3.65
C ARG A 149 14.28 -1.19 4.62
N THR A 150 13.81 0.06 4.70
CA THR A 150 13.77 1.13 3.71
C THR A 150 13.89 2.52 4.36
N VAL A 151 15.08 3.11 4.28
CA VAL A 151 15.27 4.57 4.09
C VAL A 151 15.78 4.74 2.66
N ILE A 152 15.63 5.94 2.09
CA ILE A 152 16.09 6.52 0.80
C ILE A 152 14.85 6.91 -0.04
N THR A 153 14.44 8.19 -0.10
CA THR A 153 15.17 9.35 -0.64
C THR A 153 15.12 10.62 0.25
N GLU A 154 16.29 11.05 0.71
CA GLU A 154 16.88 12.40 0.70
C GLU A 154 16.07 13.74 0.67
N TRP A 155 16.33 14.60 1.68
CA TRP A 155 16.46 16.08 1.64
C TRP A 155 15.26 16.99 1.23
N HIS A 156 15.55 18.24 0.88
CA HIS A 156 14.64 19.37 0.64
C HIS A 156 13.59 19.11 -0.47
N SER A 157 13.88 18.20 -1.41
CA SER A 157 13.10 18.03 -2.64
C SER A 157 11.65 17.62 -2.45
N GLY A 158 11.33 16.71 -1.50
CA GLY A 158 9.94 16.31 -1.23
C GLY A 158 9.12 17.43 -0.58
N ALA A 159 9.74 18.15 0.37
CA ALA A 159 9.15 19.34 0.96
C ALA A 159 8.98 20.47 -0.07
N ASP A 160 9.94 20.63 -0.99
CA ASP A 160 9.86 21.59 -2.09
C ASP A 160 8.72 21.26 -3.06
N ILE A 161 8.51 19.98 -3.38
CA ILE A 161 7.34 19.53 -4.16
C ILE A 161 6.06 19.94 -3.43
N CYS A 162 5.91 19.58 -2.15
CA CYS A 162 4.76 19.97 -1.32
C CYS A 162 4.55 21.49 -1.33
N LYS A 163 5.62 22.24 -1.10
CA LYS A 163 5.60 23.70 -1.06
C LYS A 163 5.11 24.27 -2.38
N GLU A 164 5.52 23.69 -3.51
CA GLU A 164 5.15 24.20 -4.83
C GLU A 164 3.72 23.85 -5.21
N PHE A 165 3.26 22.60 -5.05
CA PHE A 165 1.89 22.25 -5.45
C PHE A 165 0.83 22.71 -4.43
N LEU A 166 1.21 22.93 -3.17
CA LEU A 166 0.33 23.50 -2.12
C LEU A 166 0.51 25.01 -1.96
N LYS A 167 1.18 25.67 -2.91
CA LYS A 167 1.43 27.12 -2.86
C LYS A 167 0.15 27.94 -3.02
N ASN A 168 -0.76 27.46 -3.86
CA ASN A 168 -2.01 28.13 -4.21
C ASN A 168 -3.01 27.13 -4.81
N GLU A 169 -4.23 27.60 -5.05
CA GLU A 169 -5.33 26.81 -5.62
C GLU A 169 -5.04 26.28 -7.04
N ASP A 170 -4.28 27.02 -7.87
CA ASP A 170 -3.92 26.58 -9.23
C ASP A 170 -3.00 25.34 -9.19
N GLY A 171 -1.96 25.38 -8.34
CA GLY A 171 -1.05 24.26 -8.13
C GLY A 171 -1.78 23.00 -7.64
N VAL A 172 -2.73 23.17 -6.72
CA VAL A 172 -3.58 22.10 -6.22
C VAL A 172 -4.45 21.53 -7.34
N THR A 173 -5.21 22.38 -8.02
CA THR A 173 -6.15 22.00 -9.09
C THR A 173 -5.44 21.25 -10.20
N LYS A 174 -4.30 21.77 -10.66
CA LYS A 174 -3.49 21.14 -11.73
C LYS A 174 -2.98 19.76 -11.30
N THR A 175 -2.55 19.62 -10.05
CA THR A 175 -2.07 18.35 -9.50
C THR A 175 -3.19 17.33 -9.40
N VAL A 176 -4.35 17.71 -8.87
CA VAL A 176 -5.53 16.86 -8.79
C VAL A 176 -5.96 16.38 -10.17
N GLN A 177 -6.09 17.30 -11.14
CA GLN A 177 -6.50 16.96 -12.50
C GLN A 177 -5.57 15.92 -13.13
N LYS A 178 -4.24 16.05 -12.93
CA LYS A 178 -3.27 15.08 -13.46
C LYS A 178 -3.38 13.73 -12.77
N LEU A 179 -3.53 13.67 -11.45
CA LEU A 179 -3.73 12.42 -10.72
C LEU A 179 -5.02 11.70 -11.14
N VAL A 180 -6.12 12.44 -11.33
CA VAL A 180 -7.39 11.89 -11.83
C VAL A 180 -7.23 11.35 -13.25
N ASN A 181 -6.61 12.13 -14.15
CA ASN A 181 -6.39 11.71 -15.54
C ASN A 181 -5.52 10.45 -15.63
N ILE A 182 -4.46 10.35 -14.82
CA ILE A 182 -3.61 9.16 -14.75
C ILE A 182 -4.43 7.94 -14.32
N ALA A 183 -5.20 8.06 -13.23
CA ALA A 183 -6.04 6.97 -12.74
C ALA A 183 -7.05 6.48 -13.78
N VAL A 184 -7.70 7.42 -14.48
CA VAL A 184 -8.67 7.10 -15.54
C VAL A 184 -8.00 6.45 -16.75
N LYS A 185 -6.86 6.97 -17.20
CA LYS A 185 -6.20 6.49 -18.43
C LYS A 185 -5.55 5.13 -18.25
N TYR A 186 -4.93 4.88 -17.11
CA TYR A 186 -4.39 3.55 -16.76
C TYR A 186 -5.47 2.59 -16.22
N ASN A 187 -6.66 3.10 -15.93
CA ASN A 187 -7.83 2.38 -15.43
C ASN A 187 -7.58 1.73 -14.05
N PHE A 188 -7.39 2.56 -13.02
CA PHE A 188 -7.38 2.14 -11.60
C PHE A 188 -8.16 3.13 -10.72
N GLU A 189 -8.55 2.71 -9.51
CA GLU A 189 -9.64 3.34 -8.75
C GLU A 189 -9.24 4.48 -7.79
N GLY A 190 -7.95 4.78 -7.63
CA GLY A 190 -7.53 5.98 -6.92
C GLY A 190 -6.20 5.87 -6.22
N TRP A 191 -6.11 6.45 -5.03
CA TRP A 191 -4.82 6.85 -4.46
C TRP A 191 -4.72 6.62 -2.96
N LEU A 192 -3.64 5.96 -2.53
CA LEU A 192 -3.12 6.14 -1.18
C LEU A 192 -2.26 7.40 -1.14
N ILE A 193 -2.69 8.39 -0.35
CA ILE A 193 -1.96 9.65 -0.15
C ILE A 193 -1.09 9.52 1.08
N ASN A 194 0.21 9.62 0.88
CA ASN A 194 1.18 9.51 1.96
C ASN A 194 2.21 10.65 1.90
N ILE A 195 1.94 11.72 2.66
CA ILE A 195 2.82 12.88 2.83
C ILE A 195 3.61 12.66 4.11
N GLU A 196 4.94 12.59 4.04
CA GLU A 196 5.80 12.35 5.21
C GLU A 196 6.81 13.47 5.43
N ASN A 197 6.38 14.70 5.19
CA ASN A 197 7.13 15.92 5.44
C ASN A 197 6.27 16.92 6.21
N LYS A 198 6.90 17.81 6.97
CA LYS A 198 6.22 18.95 7.59
C LYS A 198 5.58 19.82 6.50
N ILE A 199 4.40 20.36 6.80
CA ILE A 199 3.68 21.30 5.95
C ILE A 199 3.63 22.64 6.68
N GLU A 200 3.96 23.72 5.97
CA GLU A 200 3.89 25.09 6.49
C GLU A 200 2.44 25.43 6.84
N ALA A 201 2.21 26.17 7.95
CA ALA A 201 0.87 26.44 8.46
C ALA A 201 -0.04 27.13 7.43
N GLU A 202 0.52 28.00 6.60
CA GLU A 202 -0.18 28.67 5.49
C GLU A 202 -0.60 27.70 4.37
N SER A 203 0.12 26.59 4.21
CA SER A 203 -0.15 25.57 3.18
C SER A 203 -1.17 24.51 3.60
N ILE A 204 -1.56 24.47 4.89
CA ILE A 204 -2.52 23.50 5.41
C ILE A 204 -3.90 23.63 4.75
N MET A 205 -4.34 24.87 4.46
CA MET A 205 -5.60 25.09 3.77
C MET A 205 -5.59 24.50 2.35
N TYR A 206 -4.43 24.48 1.69
CA TYR A 206 -4.26 23.90 0.37
C TYR A 206 -4.12 22.37 0.43
N LEU A 207 -3.59 21.81 1.52
CA LEU A 207 -3.64 20.36 1.76
C LEU A 207 -5.09 19.87 1.93
N ASP A 208 -5.89 20.61 2.70
CA ASP A 208 -7.33 20.35 2.82
C ASP A 208 -8.02 20.39 1.46
N LEU A 209 -7.76 21.46 0.69
CA LEU A 209 -8.30 21.64 -0.65
C LEU A 209 -7.89 20.47 -1.56
N PHE A 210 -6.62 20.08 -1.57
CA PHE A 210 -6.09 18.98 -2.36
C PHE A 210 -6.79 17.66 -2.05
N LEU A 211 -6.85 17.25 -0.78
CA LEU A 211 -7.48 16.00 -0.37
C LEU A 211 -8.98 15.98 -0.71
N ARG A 212 -9.67 17.09 -0.46
CA ARG A 212 -11.10 17.23 -0.75
C ARG A 212 -11.38 17.20 -2.25
N MET A 213 -10.63 17.95 -3.05
CA MET A 213 -10.78 17.98 -4.52
C MET A 213 -10.47 16.62 -5.12
N LEU A 214 -9.35 15.99 -4.74
CA LEU A 214 -8.97 14.69 -5.26
C LEU A 214 -10.03 13.63 -4.96
N THR A 215 -10.54 13.60 -3.72
CA THR A 215 -11.60 12.65 -3.32
C THR A 215 -12.88 12.87 -4.14
N ASN A 216 -13.30 14.13 -4.29
CA ASN A 216 -14.52 14.47 -5.03
C ASN A 216 -14.40 14.20 -6.52
N GLU A 217 -13.31 14.62 -7.16
CA GLU A 217 -13.10 14.42 -8.60
C GLU A 217 -12.92 12.94 -8.94
N MET A 218 -12.13 12.19 -8.16
CA MET A 218 -12.04 10.74 -8.32
C MET A 218 -13.43 10.08 -8.22
N ARG A 219 -14.26 10.50 -7.26
CA ARG A 219 -15.64 9.99 -7.13
C ARG A 219 -16.51 10.36 -8.31
N GLN A 220 -16.43 11.58 -8.82
CA GLN A 220 -17.21 12.03 -9.97
C GLN A 220 -16.82 11.28 -11.25
N THR A 221 -15.53 11.03 -11.46
CA THR A 221 -15.03 10.43 -12.70
C THR A 221 -15.05 8.90 -12.68
N VAL A 222 -14.68 8.26 -11.56
CA VAL A 222 -14.54 6.80 -11.46
C VAL A 222 -15.77 6.14 -10.82
N GLY A 223 -16.62 6.90 -10.11
CA GLY A 223 -17.84 6.43 -9.48
C GLY A 223 -17.60 5.78 -8.11
N GLU A 224 -18.58 5.03 -7.61
CA GLU A 224 -18.61 4.50 -6.22
C GLU A 224 -17.46 3.54 -5.86
N ARG A 225 -16.73 3.03 -6.86
CA ARG A 225 -15.54 2.21 -6.67
C ARG A 225 -14.29 3.03 -6.33
N SER A 226 -14.30 4.36 -6.56
CA SER A 226 -13.15 5.22 -6.32
C SER A 226 -12.72 5.25 -4.85
N ARG A 227 -11.42 5.32 -4.58
CA ARG A 227 -10.91 5.52 -3.21
C ARG A 227 -9.74 6.47 -3.16
N VAL A 228 -9.82 7.43 -2.24
CA VAL A 228 -8.68 8.22 -1.77
C VAL A 228 -8.50 7.95 -0.28
N ILE A 229 -7.36 7.37 0.10
CA ILE A 229 -7.05 6.98 1.48
C ILE A 229 -5.90 7.84 1.99
N TRP A 230 -6.07 8.48 3.14
CA TRP A 230 -5.01 9.25 3.80
C TRP A 230 -4.16 8.34 4.70
N TYR A 231 -2.84 8.46 4.64
CA TYR A 231 -1.94 7.82 5.60
C TYR A 231 -1.77 8.69 6.85
N ASP A 232 -1.82 8.08 8.04
CA ASP A 232 -1.73 8.74 9.34
C ASP A 232 -0.34 9.35 9.60
N SER A 233 -0.05 10.52 9.01
CA SER A 233 1.26 11.16 9.07
C SER A 233 1.19 12.64 9.50
N VAL A 234 0.80 13.55 8.61
CA VAL A 234 0.77 14.99 8.88
C VAL A 234 -0.50 15.35 9.66
N THR A 235 -0.33 16.07 10.75
CA THR A 235 -1.43 16.57 11.60
C THR A 235 -2.13 17.78 10.96
N ILE A 236 -3.29 18.17 11.49
CA ILE A 236 -3.97 19.43 11.12
C ILE A 236 -3.14 20.68 11.36
N ASP A 237 -2.12 20.61 12.22
CA ASP A 237 -1.19 21.71 12.50
C ASP A 237 0.02 21.71 11.54
N GLY A 238 0.10 20.75 10.61
CA GLY A 238 1.19 20.59 9.66
C GLY A 238 2.41 19.84 10.17
N GLU A 239 2.40 19.42 11.43
CA GLU A 239 3.48 18.61 12.00
C GLU A 239 3.40 17.17 11.50
N LEU A 240 4.54 16.63 11.08
CA LEU A 240 4.70 15.21 10.75
C LEU A 240 4.81 14.39 12.05
N LYS A 241 3.72 13.73 12.44
CA LYS A 241 3.70 12.92 13.67
C LYS A 241 2.55 11.92 13.64
N TRP A 242 2.86 10.65 13.39
CA TRP A 242 1.96 9.50 13.49
C TRP A 242 1.26 9.40 14.85
N GLN A 243 -0.02 9.10 14.81
CA GLN A 243 -0.95 9.12 15.94
C GLN A 243 -1.28 7.68 16.35
N ASN A 244 -1.19 6.75 15.39
CA ASN A 244 -1.55 5.35 15.49
C ASN A 244 -3.05 5.13 15.82
N GLU A 245 -3.85 6.18 15.68
CA GLU A 245 -5.26 6.22 16.03
C GLU A 245 -5.96 7.36 15.28
N LEU A 246 -7.28 7.28 15.13
CA LEU A 246 -8.08 8.43 14.72
C LEU A 246 -8.32 9.32 15.95
N ASN A 247 -7.88 10.57 15.91
CA ASN A 247 -8.07 11.58 16.96
C ASN A 247 -8.23 12.99 16.39
N ASP A 248 -8.26 14.01 17.25
CA ASP A 248 -8.46 15.41 16.82
C ASP A 248 -7.41 15.90 15.82
N LYS A 249 -6.21 15.30 15.80
CA LYS A 249 -5.10 15.75 14.96
C LYS A 249 -5.16 15.26 13.52
N ASN A 250 -5.96 14.24 13.21
CA ASN A 250 -6.11 13.68 11.86
C ASN A 250 -7.57 13.48 11.43
N GLN A 251 -8.54 13.76 12.32
CA GLN A 251 -9.98 13.65 12.03
C GLN A 251 -10.36 14.42 10.75
N ARG A 252 -9.80 15.62 10.57
CA ARG A 252 -10.12 16.45 9.41
C ARG A 252 -9.79 15.75 8.09
N TRP A 253 -8.66 15.06 8.02
CA TRP A 253 -8.23 14.32 6.83
C TRP A 253 -9.11 13.09 6.57
N PHE A 254 -9.49 12.37 7.64
CA PHE A 254 -10.43 11.26 7.56
C PHE A 254 -11.83 11.70 7.09
N ASP A 255 -12.30 12.87 7.52
CA ASP A 255 -13.62 13.39 7.16
C ASP A 255 -13.74 13.74 5.67
N ILE A 256 -12.65 14.21 5.05
CA ILE A 256 -12.63 14.68 3.65
C ILE A 256 -12.09 13.64 2.65
N THR A 257 -11.65 12.48 3.12
CA THR A 257 -11.17 11.35 2.29
C THR A 257 -12.06 10.11 2.48
N ASP A 258 -11.88 9.07 1.66
CA ASP A 258 -12.68 7.84 1.76
C ASP A 258 -12.30 6.97 2.96
N GLY A 259 -11.10 7.14 3.51
CA GLY A 259 -10.63 6.42 4.69
C GLY A 259 -9.25 6.85 5.15
N ILE A 260 -8.83 6.32 6.30
CA ILE A 260 -7.50 6.57 6.88
C ILE A 260 -6.76 5.25 7.08
N PHE A 261 -5.51 5.21 6.67
CA PHE A 261 -4.55 4.15 6.97
C PHE A 261 -3.78 4.58 8.22
N LEU A 262 -4.05 3.93 9.35
CA LEU A 262 -3.35 4.19 10.61
C LEU A 262 -1.95 3.55 10.61
N ASN A 263 -0.99 4.23 11.22
CA ASN A 263 0.36 3.73 11.41
C ASN A 263 0.40 2.46 12.26
N TYR A 264 1.52 1.72 12.20
CA TYR A 264 1.64 0.34 12.70
C TYR A 264 1.87 0.19 14.22
N ILE A 265 2.16 1.28 14.94
CA ILE A 265 2.56 1.26 16.37
C ILE A 265 1.36 1.65 17.27
N TRP A 266 0.22 1.03 17.02
CA TRP A 266 -1.02 1.24 17.79
C TRP A 266 -1.06 0.36 19.03
N ASN A 267 -1.94 0.68 19.97
CA ASN A 267 -2.32 -0.21 21.07
C ASN A 267 -3.84 -0.49 21.07
N VAL A 268 -4.28 -1.50 21.83
CA VAL A 268 -5.68 -1.96 21.84
C VAL A 268 -6.67 -0.84 22.22
N LYS A 269 -6.30 0.05 23.16
CA LYS A 269 -7.17 1.18 23.56
C LYS A 269 -7.35 2.18 22.42
N GLN A 270 -6.29 2.46 21.67
CA GLN A 270 -6.34 3.35 20.50
C GLN A 270 -7.28 2.82 19.42
N LEU A 271 -7.32 1.50 19.18
CA LEU A 271 -8.27 0.90 18.23
C LEU A 271 -9.72 1.13 18.64
N SER A 272 -10.06 0.84 19.90
CA SER A 272 -11.43 1.05 20.41
C SER A 272 -11.84 2.52 20.37
N THR A 273 -10.91 3.43 20.72
CA THR A 273 -11.16 4.88 20.69
C THR A 273 -11.38 5.36 19.26
N SER A 274 -10.58 4.87 18.31
CA SER A 274 -10.73 5.18 16.88
C SER A 274 -12.08 4.70 16.34
N ALA A 275 -12.50 3.48 16.69
CA ALA A 275 -13.79 2.93 16.29
C ALA A 275 -14.97 3.78 16.78
N ILE A 276 -14.97 4.14 18.07
CA ILE A 276 -16.00 5.00 18.68
C ILE A 276 -16.03 6.36 17.98
N ARG A 277 -14.86 6.96 17.76
CA ARG A 277 -14.72 8.28 17.16
C ARG A 277 -15.22 8.33 15.71
N ALA A 278 -14.94 7.29 14.92
CA ALA A 278 -15.37 7.19 13.52
C ALA A 278 -16.88 6.94 13.35
N LYS A 279 -17.62 6.66 14.44
CA LYS A 279 -19.07 6.43 14.43
C LYS A 279 -19.45 5.38 13.38
N HIS A 280 -20.26 5.71 12.38
CA HIS A 280 -20.69 4.80 11.32
C HIS A 280 -19.58 4.49 10.28
N ARG A 281 -18.49 5.28 10.25
CA ARG A 281 -17.36 5.13 9.32
C ARG A 281 -16.19 4.31 9.90
N HIS A 282 -16.37 3.59 11.00
CA HIS A 282 -15.28 2.82 11.63
C HIS A 282 -14.61 1.82 10.68
N ARG A 283 -15.32 1.26 9.69
CA ARG A 283 -14.75 0.40 8.63
C ARG A 283 -13.94 1.16 7.57
N ASN A 284 -13.93 2.49 7.59
CA ASN A 284 -13.05 3.30 6.76
C ASN A 284 -11.69 3.58 7.44
N ILE A 285 -11.49 3.05 8.66
CA ILE A 285 -10.18 3.03 9.32
C ILE A 285 -9.50 1.71 8.94
N PHE A 286 -8.36 1.79 8.27
CA PHE A 286 -7.48 0.69 7.93
C PHE A 286 -6.31 0.67 8.91
N VAL A 287 -6.32 -0.28 9.85
CA VAL A 287 -5.27 -0.39 10.86
C VAL A 287 -4.04 -1.05 10.23
N GLY A 288 -2.91 -0.35 10.25
CA GLY A 288 -1.65 -0.85 9.69
C GLY A 288 -1.11 -2.06 10.45
N ILE A 289 -0.70 -3.08 9.71
CA ILE A 289 0.05 -4.25 10.20
C ILE A 289 1.27 -4.44 9.28
N ASP A 290 2.46 -4.22 9.83
CA ASP A 290 3.73 -4.30 9.09
C ASP A 290 4.32 -5.71 9.14
N CYS A 291 4.46 -6.36 7.97
CA CYS A 291 5.04 -7.69 7.86
C CYS A 291 6.52 -7.75 8.27
N PHE A 292 7.25 -6.64 8.30
CA PHE A 292 8.63 -6.60 8.80
C PHE A 292 8.74 -6.42 10.31
N GLY A 293 7.64 -6.20 11.02
CA GLY A 293 7.64 -6.21 12.48
C GLY A 293 8.17 -4.95 13.16
N ARG A 294 8.23 -3.80 12.47
CA ARG A 294 8.87 -2.58 13.01
C ARG A 294 8.02 -1.92 14.09
N GLY A 295 8.05 -2.48 15.30
CA GLY A 295 7.32 -1.99 16.47
C GLY A 295 5.81 -2.26 16.41
N CYS A 296 5.37 -3.14 15.51
CA CYS A 296 3.96 -3.52 15.39
C CYS A 296 3.62 -4.67 16.35
N HIS A 297 2.35 -4.77 16.73
CA HIS A 297 1.88 -5.92 17.51
C HIS A 297 2.21 -7.24 16.80
N GLY A 298 2.77 -8.20 17.54
CA GLY A 298 3.13 -9.51 17.01
C GLY A 298 4.48 -9.56 16.27
N ASP A 299 5.24 -8.47 16.17
CA ASP A 299 6.57 -8.44 15.55
C ASP A 299 6.61 -8.88 14.07
N GLY A 300 5.47 -8.77 13.37
CA GLY A 300 5.36 -9.05 11.94
C GLY A 300 5.58 -10.52 11.55
N GLY A 301 6.04 -10.74 10.32
CA GLY A 301 6.34 -12.04 9.74
C GLY A 301 5.22 -13.07 9.92
N TRP A 302 5.58 -14.28 10.33
CA TRP A 302 4.61 -15.36 10.61
C TRP A 302 3.57 -15.00 11.68
N ASN A 303 3.83 -14.00 12.51
CA ASN A 303 2.99 -13.57 13.61
C ASN A 303 2.03 -12.43 13.25
N CYS A 304 1.99 -11.97 11.99
CA CYS A 304 1.02 -10.97 11.53
C CYS A 304 -0.43 -11.33 11.93
N HIS A 305 -0.78 -12.63 11.88
CA HIS A 305 -2.10 -13.13 12.30
C HIS A 305 -2.49 -12.74 13.73
N GLN A 306 -1.52 -12.61 14.65
CA GLN A 306 -1.78 -12.19 16.03
C GLN A 306 -2.28 -10.74 16.09
N ALA A 307 -1.77 -9.87 15.21
CA ALA A 307 -2.22 -8.49 15.10
C ALA A 307 -3.61 -8.37 14.46
N PHE A 308 -3.94 -9.22 13.48
CA PHE A 308 -5.22 -9.18 12.75
C PHE A 308 -6.44 -9.28 13.66
N MET A 309 -6.32 -10.02 14.76
CA MET A 309 -7.40 -10.21 15.72
C MET A 309 -7.93 -8.89 16.28
N TYR A 310 -7.07 -7.94 16.64
CA TYR A 310 -7.46 -6.76 17.40
C TYR A 310 -8.29 -5.73 16.58
N PRO A 311 -7.92 -5.37 15.33
CA PRO A 311 -8.76 -4.52 14.50
C PRO A 311 -10.12 -5.16 14.21
N ARG A 312 -10.15 -6.47 13.92
CA ARG A 312 -11.40 -7.18 13.60
C ARG A 312 -12.37 -7.26 14.77
N GLN A 313 -11.88 -7.43 16.00
CA GLN A 313 -12.71 -7.35 17.21
C GLN A 313 -13.38 -5.99 17.39
N ASN A 314 -12.78 -4.91 16.87
CA ASN A 314 -13.35 -3.57 16.86
C ASN A 314 -14.12 -3.25 15.56
N ASN A 315 -14.34 -4.26 14.70
CA ASN A 315 -14.99 -4.12 13.39
C ASN A 315 -14.29 -3.09 12.47
N LEU A 316 -12.98 -2.90 12.67
CA LEU A 316 -12.13 -2.04 11.85
C LEU A 316 -11.55 -2.81 10.66
N SER A 317 -11.20 -2.08 9.61
CA SER A 317 -10.50 -2.63 8.44
C SER A 317 -9.00 -2.75 8.72
N ILE A 318 -8.31 -3.55 7.92
CA ILE A 318 -6.87 -3.82 8.07
C ILE A 318 -6.14 -3.31 6.85
N ALA A 319 -4.95 -2.75 7.05
CA ALA A 319 -3.96 -2.59 5.99
C ALA A 319 -2.72 -3.44 6.28
N LEU A 320 -2.56 -4.53 5.53
CA LEU A 320 -1.38 -5.38 5.56
C LEU A 320 -0.28 -4.73 4.71
N PHE A 321 0.81 -4.33 5.35
CA PHE A 321 1.93 -3.65 4.72
C PHE A 321 3.11 -4.60 4.49
N ALA A 322 3.73 -4.49 3.33
CA ALA A 322 4.98 -5.13 2.94
C ALA A 322 5.02 -6.68 3.05
N PRO A 323 4.00 -7.42 2.55
CA PRO A 323 4.09 -8.89 2.47
C PRO A 323 5.24 -9.39 1.57
N GLY A 324 5.91 -8.50 0.82
CA GLY A 324 7.22 -8.76 0.21
C GLY A 324 8.26 -9.34 1.18
N TRP A 325 8.08 -9.16 2.49
CA TRP A 325 8.80 -9.87 3.55
C TRP A 325 8.98 -11.38 3.27
N ILE A 326 7.95 -12.06 2.75
CA ILE A 326 8.02 -13.50 2.43
C ILE A 326 9.15 -13.78 1.45
N VAL A 327 9.23 -12.99 0.38
CA VAL A 327 10.24 -13.16 -0.67
C VAL A 327 11.62 -12.69 -0.21
N GLU A 328 11.68 -11.64 0.61
CA GLU A 328 12.94 -11.06 1.07
C GLU A 328 13.60 -11.84 2.22
N THR A 329 12.84 -12.69 2.94
CA THR A 329 13.35 -13.40 4.11
C THR A 329 13.31 -14.93 4.01
N MET A 330 12.59 -15.49 3.04
CA MET A 330 12.47 -16.93 2.86
C MET A 330 13.31 -17.46 1.68
N PRO A 331 13.67 -18.75 1.67
CA PRO A 331 14.32 -19.37 0.52
C PRO A 331 13.49 -19.25 -0.76
N SER A 332 14.12 -18.85 -1.86
CA SER A 332 13.46 -18.58 -3.15
C SER A 332 12.69 -19.78 -3.72
N ARG A 333 13.22 -20.99 -3.55
CA ARG A 333 12.56 -22.25 -3.97
C ARG A 333 11.25 -22.58 -3.24
N GLU A 334 10.96 -21.92 -2.13
CA GLU A 334 9.80 -22.19 -1.27
C GLU A 334 8.79 -21.03 -1.23
N ILE A 335 8.97 -19.98 -2.04
CA ILE A 335 8.12 -18.77 -1.98
C ILE A 335 6.64 -19.09 -2.14
N ILE A 336 6.27 -19.97 -3.08
CA ILE A 336 4.85 -20.33 -3.27
C ILE A 336 4.29 -20.97 -2.00
N ILE A 337 4.98 -21.97 -1.45
CA ILE A 337 4.54 -22.69 -0.25
C ILE A 337 4.50 -21.75 0.97
N ASN A 338 5.48 -20.85 1.10
CA ASN A 338 5.53 -19.90 2.20
C ASN A 338 4.45 -18.82 2.06
N SER A 339 4.13 -18.38 0.84
CA SER A 339 2.97 -17.52 0.58
C SER A 339 1.66 -18.19 0.97
N LEU A 340 1.43 -19.45 0.58
CA LEU A 340 0.24 -20.20 1.01
C LEU A 340 0.17 -20.32 2.54
N ARG A 341 1.26 -20.76 3.19
CA ARG A 341 1.33 -20.87 4.65
C ARG A 341 1.09 -19.55 5.38
N PHE A 342 1.53 -18.44 4.82
CA PHE A 342 1.36 -17.12 5.42
C PHE A 342 -0.13 -16.74 5.44
N TRP A 343 -0.81 -16.90 4.31
CA TRP A 343 -2.22 -16.57 4.17
C TRP A 343 -3.16 -17.57 4.84
N ASP A 344 -2.80 -18.85 4.92
CA ASP A 344 -3.51 -19.86 5.71
C ASP A 344 -3.63 -19.45 7.19
N ARG A 345 -2.63 -18.72 7.73
CA ARG A 345 -2.70 -18.19 9.11
C ARG A 345 -3.63 -16.98 9.24
N LEU A 346 -3.93 -16.30 8.14
CA LEU A 346 -4.78 -15.11 8.11
C LEU A 346 -6.25 -15.44 7.78
N VAL A 347 -6.53 -16.61 7.20
CA VAL A 347 -7.83 -16.98 6.62
C VAL A 347 -9.02 -16.78 7.56
N THR A 348 -8.84 -16.98 8.87
CA THR A 348 -9.90 -16.82 9.88
C THR A 348 -10.23 -15.36 10.19
N PHE A 349 -9.38 -14.42 9.78
CA PHE A 349 -9.50 -12.98 10.04
C PHE A 349 -9.84 -12.16 8.80
N VAL A 350 -9.86 -12.79 7.63
CA VAL A 350 -10.19 -12.17 6.35
C VAL A 350 -11.50 -12.76 5.82
N ARG A 351 -12.24 -11.97 5.05
CA ARG A 351 -13.48 -12.42 4.45
C ARG A 351 -13.18 -12.88 3.01
N PRO A 352 -13.56 -14.11 2.62
CA PRO A 352 -13.51 -14.51 1.23
C PRO A 352 -14.56 -13.76 0.40
N HIS A 353 -14.17 -13.33 -0.79
CA HIS A 353 -15.06 -12.89 -1.86
C HIS A 353 -14.85 -13.81 -3.07
N PRO A 354 -15.59 -14.95 -3.13
CA PRO A 354 -15.44 -15.88 -4.23
C PRO A 354 -16.02 -15.29 -5.52
N LEU A 355 -15.55 -15.79 -6.65
CA LEU A 355 -16.21 -15.60 -7.94
C LEU A 355 -17.59 -16.26 -7.86
N THR A 356 -18.64 -15.49 -8.13
CA THR A 356 -20.04 -15.92 -7.95
C THR A 356 -20.82 -16.02 -9.26
N THR A 357 -20.17 -15.76 -10.39
CA THR A 357 -20.76 -15.72 -11.74
C THR A 357 -20.17 -16.83 -12.61
N LEU A 358 -21.03 -17.52 -13.37
CA LEU A 358 -20.64 -18.55 -14.33
C LEU A 358 -20.56 -17.98 -15.76
N PRO A 359 -19.75 -18.57 -16.66
CA PRO A 359 -18.86 -19.71 -16.42
C PRO A 359 -17.57 -19.32 -15.67
N ILE A 360 -17.05 -20.23 -14.86
CA ILE A 360 -15.72 -20.13 -14.27
C ILE A 360 -14.81 -21.07 -15.06
N ASP A 361 -13.75 -20.53 -15.65
CA ASP A 361 -12.69 -21.27 -16.33
C ASP A 361 -11.35 -20.90 -15.70
N THR A 362 -10.39 -21.82 -15.67
CA THR A 362 -9.03 -21.58 -15.16
C THR A 362 -8.07 -22.68 -15.62
N ASP A 363 -6.83 -22.30 -15.94
CA ASP A 363 -5.72 -23.20 -16.24
C ASP A 363 -4.73 -23.35 -15.07
N PHE A 364 -5.05 -22.74 -13.92
CA PHE A 364 -4.18 -22.65 -12.74
C PHE A 364 -2.79 -22.06 -13.03
N SER A 365 -2.64 -21.24 -14.08
CA SER A 365 -1.39 -20.56 -14.37
C SER A 365 -1.05 -19.54 -13.29
N PHE A 366 0.18 -19.61 -12.78
CA PHE A 366 0.70 -18.65 -11.79
C PHE A 366 1.36 -17.42 -12.43
N GLY A 367 1.18 -17.21 -13.73
CA GLY A 367 1.79 -16.07 -14.43
C GLY A 367 3.20 -16.33 -14.95
N TYR A 368 3.80 -17.52 -14.78
CA TYR A 368 5.16 -17.83 -15.22
C TYR A 368 5.20 -19.08 -16.10
N GLN A 369 5.80 -18.98 -17.29
CA GLN A 369 6.08 -20.12 -18.17
C GLN A 369 7.57 -20.49 -18.12
N TYR A 370 7.87 -21.78 -18.02
CA TYR A 370 9.23 -22.30 -18.22
C TYR A 370 9.49 -22.48 -19.73
N ARG A 371 10.56 -21.87 -20.27
CA ARG A 371 11.08 -22.13 -21.62
C ARG A 371 12.59 -22.31 -21.59
N ASP A 372 13.09 -23.29 -22.34
CA ASP A 372 14.46 -23.84 -22.29
C ASP A 372 15.60 -22.94 -22.80
N THR A 373 15.53 -21.60 -22.66
CA THR A 373 16.68 -20.63 -22.76
C THR A 373 16.24 -19.16 -22.82
N CYS A 374 14.94 -18.88 -22.88
CA CYS A 374 14.35 -17.56 -22.66
C CYS A 374 12.98 -17.78 -22.05
N LYS A 375 12.82 -17.54 -20.74
CA LYS A 375 11.50 -17.54 -20.11
C LYS A 375 10.77 -16.27 -20.56
N ALA A 376 9.70 -16.43 -21.33
CA ALA A 376 8.92 -15.34 -21.88
C ALA A 376 7.52 -15.29 -21.28
N SER A 377 7.10 -14.05 -21.00
CA SER A 377 5.74 -13.52 -20.82
C SER A 377 4.82 -14.09 -19.75
N PHE A 378 4.30 -13.15 -18.96
CA PHE A 378 3.20 -13.31 -18.02
C PHE A 378 1.94 -13.80 -18.72
N THR A 379 1.48 -15.00 -18.36
CA THR A 379 0.20 -15.51 -18.82
C THR A 379 -0.65 -15.84 -17.60
N PHE A 380 -1.68 -15.02 -17.39
CA PHE A 380 -2.55 -14.97 -16.23
C PHE A 380 -3.29 -16.28 -15.93
N ILE A 381 -3.86 -16.35 -14.72
CA ILE A 381 -5.12 -17.05 -14.48
C ILE A 381 -6.14 -16.47 -15.47
N TYR A 382 -6.47 -17.21 -16.53
CA TYR A 382 -7.60 -16.86 -17.38
C TYR A 382 -8.89 -17.02 -16.56
N ILE A 383 -9.63 -15.93 -16.34
CA ILE A 383 -11.08 -15.97 -16.26
C ILE A 383 -11.53 -15.10 -17.42
N LYS A 384 -11.76 -15.69 -18.58
CA LYS A 384 -12.21 -14.95 -19.77
C LYS A 384 -13.72 -15.12 -19.88
N LEU A 385 -14.47 -14.05 -19.67
CA LEU A 385 -15.87 -13.98 -20.09
C LEU A 385 -15.93 -13.75 -21.62
N PRO A 386 -16.88 -14.36 -22.34
CA PRO A 386 -17.05 -14.24 -23.79
C PRO A 386 -17.34 -12.81 -24.26
#